data_AF-A0A7S0HJH7-F1
#
_entry.id   AF-A0A7S0HJH7-F1
#
_cell.length_a   1.000
_cell.length_b   1.000
_cell.length_c   1.000
_cell.angle_alpha   90.00
_cell.angle_beta   90.00
_cell.angle_gamma   90.00
#
_symmetry.space_group_name_H-M   'P 1'
#
loop_
_entity.id
_entity.type
_entity.pdbx_description
1 polymer ?
#
loop_
_entity_poly.entity_id
_entity_poly.type
_entity_poly.pdbx_seq_one_letter_code
_entity_poly.pdbx_strand_id
1 'polypeptide(L)'
;MHGLVPYIEIQQSDLVRLLQLAASHDDQLCNIVVLEYINVLTNDKKKREGGLEGIEQKLTELIRQVICFPPFQSSIVLSTLLSIGRKFKITIDASSVLNICKSKSECIYDGILSVENSMLQSETQQVKTENKRKHTEPGCAWIPLSELYAMLEERDMEMGIYEKYLSGVSGNSEALKTLNLEVDGRYEEAISQYDKLLSEEGLEESIVIICERGMEESLVKSMKFTLLESWIRNQYDPDDDKSPPFNEAILVPKNWKSLRNFLKCQVGHIFKEFDRFGDMRSSKVSMINALIASARAREGSTSQDEFAYEHALASLLGNPRDSAECEEIVRRGISKYCDSWEHSVTFGEEMKSKRVVELQRLIEFDEYLLSAGDAGQFQSLLSKWSRRQPKSTSRSQDLGWDQILMSRYILLRH
;
A
#
# COMPACT_ATOMS: atom_id res chain seq x y z
N MET A 1 26.78 -26.03 47.81
CA MET A 1 26.93 -24.92 48.78
C MET A 1 27.46 -23.71 48.02
N HIS A 2 26.57 -22.81 47.58
CA HIS A 2 26.97 -21.48 47.10
C HIS A 2 26.79 -20.50 48.25
N GLY A 3 27.92 -19.97 48.72
CA GLY A 3 28.03 -19.21 49.97
C GLY A 3 27.66 -17.73 49.81
N LEU A 4 26.88 -17.28 50.78
CA LEU A 4 26.84 -15.98 51.48
C LEU A 4 27.82 -14.84 51.09
N VAL A 5 27.96 -14.43 49.82
CA VAL A 5 28.32 -13.02 49.47
C VAL A 5 27.84 -12.69 48.03
N PRO A 6 27.08 -11.61 47.79
CA PRO A 6 26.81 -11.12 46.44
C PRO A 6 27.99 -10.24 45.98
N TYR A 7 29.12 -10.84 45.65
CA TYR A 7 30.21 -10.17 44.93
C TYR A 7 30.23 -10.71 43.51
N ILE A 8 29.56 -9.99 42.61
CA ILE A 8 29.46 -10.38 41.20
C ILE A 8 30.39 -9.49 40.38
N GLU A 9 31.70 -9.78 40.42
CA GLU A 9 32.59 -9.30 39.37
C GLU A 9 32.32 -10.13 38.12
N ILE A 10 31.35 -9.69 37.31
CA ILE A 10 31.09 -10.29 35.99
C ILE A 10 32.18 -9.80 35.04
N GLN A 11 32.88 -10.71 34.35
CA GLN A 11 33.84 -10.30 33.34
C GLN A 11 33.12 -9.64 32.16
N GLN A 12 33.71 -8.57 31.63
CA GLN A 12 33.12 -7.83 30.52
C GLN A 12 32.96 -8.69 29.26
N SER A 13 33.88 -9.64 29.03
CA SER A 13 33.80 -10.64 27.97
C SER A 13 32.54 -11.51 28.07
N ASP A 14 32.14 -11.89 29.28
CA ASP A 14 30.95 -12.70 29.50
C ASP A 14 29.67 -11.91 29.20
N LEU A 15 29.62 -10.63 29.60
CA LEU A 15 28.51 -9.73 29.27
C LEU A 15 28.38 -9.51 27.76
N VAL A 16 29.49 -9.24 27.07
CA VAL A 16 29.50 -9.03 25.60
C VAL A 16 29.05 -10.30 24.89
N ARG A 17 29.54 -11.48 25.31
CA ARG A 17 29.12 -12.76 24.71
C ARG A 17 27.64 -13.04 24.94
N LEU A 18 27.13 -12.79 26.14
CA LEU A 18 25.70 -12.94 26.45
C LEU A 18 24.84 -11.99 25.61
N LEU A 19 25.26 -10.74 25.46
CA LEU A 19 24.57 -9.75 24.61
C LEU A 19 24.58 -10.17 23.13
N GLN A 20 25.71 -10.66 22.60
CA GLN A 20 25.80 -11.15 21.22
C GLN A 20 24.89 -12.36 20.99
N LEU A 21 24.89 -13.31 21.93
CA LEU A 21 24.04 -14.49 21.84
C LEU A 21 22.55 -14.12 21.94
N ALA A 22 22.18 -13.21 22.84
CA ALA A 22 20.80 -12.77 22.96
C ALA A 22 20.36 -12.00 21.70
N ALA A 23 21.19 -11.07 21.20
CA ALA A 23 20.93 -10.32 19.97
C ALA A 23 20.85 -11.20 18.72
N SER A 24 21.50 -12.38 18.68
CA SER A 24 21.38 -13.29 17.53
C SER A 24 20.06 -14.06 17.50
N HIS A 25 19.26 -14.00 18.57
CA HIS A 25 17.97 -14.71 18.69
C HIS A 25 16.77 -13.76 18.84
N ASP A 26 17.02 -12.47 19.08
CA ASP A 26 16.00 -11.44 19.29
C ASP A 26 16.33 -10.21 18.44
N ASP A 27 15.49 -9.97 17.43
CA ASP A 27 15.67 -8.89 16.45
C ASP A 27 15.56 -7.49 17.08
N GLN A 28 14.70 -7.34 18.09
CA GLN A 28 14.55 -6.07 18.80
C GLN A 28 15.81 -5.77 19.60
N LEU A 29 16.33 -6.77 20.30
CA LEU A 29 17.57 -6.64 21.04
C LEU A 29 18.75 -6.39 20.11
N CYS A 30 18.80 -7.05 18.96
CA CYS A 30 19.80 -6.80 17.92
C CYS A 30 19.79 -5.32 17.49
N ASN A 31 18.61 -4.80 17.16
CA ASN A 31 18.44 -3.40 16.74
C ASN A 31 18.91 -2.44 17.84
N ILE A 32 18.51 -2.67 19.10
CA ILE A 32 18.93 -1.84 20.25
C ILE A 32 20.46 -1.86 20.42
N VAL A 33 21.08 -3.05 20.37
CA VAL A 33 22.53 -3.21 20.52
C VAL A 33 23.28 -2.48 19.40
N VAL A 34 22.82 -2.61 18.16
CA VAL A 34 23.42 -1.91 17.01
C VAL A 34 23.28 -0.40 17.15
N LEU A 35 22.09 0.10 17.51
CA LEU A 35 21.83 1.53 17.69
C LEU A 35 22.65 2.15 18.82
N GLU A 36 22.87 1.43 19.92
CA GLU A 36 23.72 1.89 21.01
C GLU A 36 25.20 1.80 20.67
N TYR A 37 25.62 0.74 19.96
CA TYR A 37 27.00 0.63 19.49
C TYR A 37 27.38 1.79 18.57
N ILE A 38 26.52 2.13 17.60
CA ILE A 38 26.78 3.26 16.70
C ILE A 38 26.73 4.60 17.45
N ASN A 39 25.84 4.74 18.43
CA ASN A 39 25.77 5.93 19.30
C ASN A 39 27.07 6.17 20.06
N VAL A 40 27.67 5.11 20.61
CA VAL A 40 28.98 5.20 21.27
C VAL A 40 30.07 5.61 20.26
N LEU A 41 30.10 5.01 19.06
CA LEU A 41 31.09 5.32 18.04
C LEU A 41 31.03 6.76 17.52
N THR A 42 29.84 7.35 17.49
CA THR A 42 29.57 8.69 16.92
C THR A 42 29.54 9.81 17.96
N ASN A 43 29.39 9.49 19.26
CA ASN A 43 29.49 10.47 20.35
C ASN A 43 30.92 10.90 20.66
N ASP A 44 31.93 10.21 20.12
CA ASP A 44 33.32 10.61 20.25
C ASP A 44 33.61 11.84 19.36
N LYS A 45 33.60 13.04 19.98
CA LYS A 45 33.68 14.36 19.31
C LYS A 45 34.84 14.50 18.33
N LYS A 46 35.95 13.77 18.53
CA LYS A 46 37.15 13.81 17.68
C LYS A 46 36.96 13.14 16.30
N LYS A 47 35.91 12.33 16.11
CA LYS A 47 35.63 11.62 14.84
C LYS A 47 34.49 12.24 14.02
N ARG A 48 33.83 13.28 14.53
CA ARG A 48 32.60 13.85 13.92
C ARG A 48 32.83 14.65 12.63
N GLU A 49 33.98 15.31 12.47
CA GLU A 49 34.21 16.26 11.36
C GLU A 49 34.50 15.59 9.99
N GLY A 50 34.52 14.26 9.91
CA GLY A 50 34.59 13.53 8.63
C GLY A 50 33.95 12.14 8.63
N GLY A 51 33.58 11.60 9.79
CA GLY A 51 32.95 10.28 9.88
C GLY A 51 31.47 10.25 9.49
N LEU A 52 30.72 11.33 9.71
CA LEU A 52 29.28 11.38 9.46
C LEU A 52 28.94 11.33 7.96
N GLU A 53 29.70 12.04 7.13
CA GLU A 53 29.50 12.05 5.67
C GLU A 53 29.77 10.67 5.05
N GLY A 54 30.80 9.96 5.53
CA GLY A 54 31.08 8.59 5.11
C GLY A 54 30.00 7.59 5.59
N ILE A 55 29.44 7.80 6.79
CA ILE A 55 28.32 7.00 7.30
C ILE A 55 27.07 7.26 6.46
N GLU A 56 26.76 8.51 6.12
CA GLU A 56 25.59 8.89 5.30
C GLU A 56 25.66 8.27 3.90
N GLN A 57 26.80 8.37 3.22
CA GLN A 57 26.99 7.73 1.91
C GLN A 57 26.83 6.22 2.01
N LYS A 58 27.41 5.59 3.03
CA LYS A 58 27.32 4.14 3.21
C LYS A 58 25.91 3.69 3.60
N LEU A 59 25.20 4.48 4.41
CA LEU A 59 23.82 4.23 4.80
C LEU A 59 22.90 4.31 3.59
N THR A 60 23.05 5.35 2.76
CA THR A 60 22.28 5.52 1.52
C THR A 60 22.52 4.36 0.56
N GLU A 61 23.77 3.93 0.40
CA GLU A 61 24.12 2.78 -0.43
C GLU A 61 23.50 1.48 0.11
N LEU A 62 23.62 1.23 1.42
CA LEU A 62 23.03 0.05 2.04
C LEU A 62 21.51 0.03 1.89
N ILE A 63 20.85 1.17 2.12
CA ILE A 63 19.40 1.34 1.93
C ILE A 63 18.99 0.98 0.50
N ARG A 64 19.73 1.43 -0.52
CA ARG A 64 19.47 1.04 -1.92
C ARG A 64 19.64 -0.47 -2.15
N GLN A 65 20.62 -1.09 -1.49
CA GLN A 65 20.87 -2.53 -1.61
C GLN A 65 19.87 -3.41 -0.84
N VAL A 66 19.11 -2.85 0.11
CA VAL A 66 18.15 -3.61 0.94
C VAL A 66 17.12 -4.38 0.13
N ILE A 67 16.75 -3.84 -1.04
CA ILE A 67 15.78 -4.46 -1.95
C ILE A 67 16.21 -5.89 -2.35
N CYS A 68 17.52 -6.14 -2.41
CA CYS A 68 18.09 -7.43 -2.78
C CYS A 68 18.12 -8.46 -1.63
N PHE A 69 17.82 -8.06 -0.39
CA PHE A 69 17.83 -8.99 0.74
C PHE A 69 16.53 -9.82 0.82
N PRO A 70 16.60 -11.07 1.34
CA PRO A 70 15.41 -11.87 1.64
C PRO A 70 14.41 -11.10 2.52
N PRO A 71 13.08 -11.29 2.35
CA PRO A 71 12.04 -10.53 3.05
C PRO A 71 12.26 -10.35 4.55
N PHE A 72 12.49 -11.46 5.27
CA PHE A 72 12.72 -11.44 6.71
C PHE A 72 13.94 -10.60 7.12
N GLN A 73 15.09 -10.82 6.47
CA GLN A 73 16.32 -10.08 6.78
C GLN A 73 16.21 -8.60 6.37
N SER A 74 15.50 -8.31 5.27
CA SER A 74 15.34 -6.95 4.77
C SER A 74 14.54 -6.05 5.72
N SER A 75 13.56 -6.60 6.44
CA SER A 75 12.70 -5.84 7.36
C SER A 75 13.48 -5.30 8.56
N ILE A 76 14.19 -6.20 9.25
CA ILE A 76 15.03 -5.88 10.42
C ILE A 76 16.18 -4.94 10.04
N VAL A 77 16.88 -5.25 8.93
CA VAL A 77 17.99 -4.43 8.45
C VAL A 77 17.49 -3.04 8.08
N LEU A 78 16.40 -2.92 7.34
CA LEU A 78 15.85 -1.61 6.96
C LEU A 78 15.40 -0.80 8.17
N SER A 79 14.64 -1.40 9.09
CA SER A 79 14.20 -0.73 10.32
C SER A 79 15.41 -0.20 11.11
N THR A 80 16.47 -1.00 11.21
CA THR A 80 17.73 -0.61 11.86
C THR A 80 18.40 0.56 11.12
N LEU A 81 18.53 0.50 9.78
CA LEU A 81 19.15 1.55 8.97
C LEU A 81 18.38 2.87 9.04
N LEU A 82 17.04 2.83 8.95
CA LEU A 82 16.18 4.01 9.11
C LEU A 82 16.29 4.58 10.53
N SER A 83 16.38 3.73 11.55
CA SER A 83 16.58 4.14 12.95
C SER A 83 17.94 4.81 13.18
N ILE A 84 19.00 4.30 12.53
CA ILE A 84 20.32 4.96 12.48
C ILE A 84 20.17 6.35 11.85
N GLY A 85 19.54 6.43 10.67
CA GLY A 85 19.32 7.70 9.98
C GLY A 85 18.61 8.74 10.86
N ARG A 86 17.53 8.35 11.52
CA ARG A 86 16.80 9.19 12.48
C ARG A 86 17.67 9.65 13.65
N LYS A 87 18.36 8.71 14.31
CA LYS A 87 19.18 9.00 15.51
C LYS A 87 20.32 9.98 15.20
N PHE A 88 20.92 9.87 14.02
CA PHE A 88 22.04 10.71 13.59
C PHE A 88 21.64 11.91 12.72
N LYS A 89 20.34 12.12 12.49
CA LYS A 89 19.83 13.22 11.65
C LYS A 89 20.40 13.19 10.24
N ILE A 90 20.54 11.99 9.69
CA ILE A 90 20.96 11.78 8.30
C ILE A 90 19.73 11.89 7.43
N THR A 91 19.78 12.75 6.41
CA THR A 91 18.71 12.92 5.45
C THR A 91 18.74 11.78 4.44
N ILE A 92 17.69 10.97 4.42
CA ILE A 92 17.53 9.90 3.44
C ILE A 92 16.52 10.38 2.39
N ASP A 93 16.83 10.16 1.13
CA ASP A 93 15.96 10.48 0.00
C ASP A 93 14.59 9.78 0.15
N ALA A 94 13.52 10.58 0.18
CA ALA A 94 12.16 10.10 0.44
C ALA A 94 11.66 9.16 -0.68
N SER A 95 12.07 9.40 -1.93
CA SER A 95 11.73 8.53 -3.07
C SER A 95 12.38 7.15 -2.94
N SER A 96 13.62 7.09 -2.46
CA SER A 96 14.31 5.83 -2.17
C SER A 96 13.61 5.06 -1.04
N VAL A 97 13.21 5.74 0.04
CA VAL A 97 12.44 5.13 1.14
C VAL A 97 11.12 4.56 0.62
N LEU A 98 10.35 5.35 -0.15
CA LEU A 98 9.09 4.92 -0.74
C LEU A 98 9.27 3.66 -1.60
N ASN A 99 10.27 3.64 -2.49
CA ASN A 99 10.51 2.49 -3.37
C ASN A 99 10.82 1.20 -2.59
N ILE A 100 11.54 1.33 -1.48
CA ILE A 100 11.84 0.18 -0.63
C ILE A 100 10.58 -0.27 0.11
N CYS A 101 9.82 0.65 0.70
CA CYS A 101 8.55 0.33 1.36
C CYS A 101 7.54 -0.31 0.40
N LYS A 102 7.49 0.11 -0.88
CA LYS A 102 6.69 -0.53 -1.94
C LYS A 102 7.04 -2.02 -2.12
N SER A 103 8.31 -2.37 -1.93
CA SER A 103 8.76 -3.77 -2.01
C SER A 103 8.66 -4.54 -0.68
N LYS A 104 8.56 -3.84 0.46
CA LYS A 104 8.61 -4.38 1.82
C LYS A 104 7.58 -3.69 2.72
N SER A 105 6.36 -4.20 2.75
CA SER A 105 5.22 -3.58 3.44
C SER A 105 5.38 -3.47 4.96
N GLU A 106 6.18 -4.34 5.58
CA GLU A 106 6.44 -4.35 7.03
C GLU A 106 7.14 -3.07 7.53
N CYS A 107 7.84 -2.35 6.63
CA CYS A 107 8.65 -1.19 7.00
C CYS A 107 7.99 0.15 6.68
N ILE A 108 6.71 0.18 6.32
CA ILE A 108 6.03 1.43 5.92
C ILE A 108 6.05 2.46 7.06
N TYR A 109 5.79 2.05 8.32
CA TYR A 109 5.83 2.95 9.48
C TYR A 109 7.20 3.56 9.73
N ASP A 110 8.26 2.75 9.68
CA ASP A 110 9.63 3.26 9.82
C ASP A 110 9.99 4.20 8.67
N GLY A 111 9.49 3.92 7.46
CA GLY A 111 9.59 4.81 6.31
C GLY A 111 8.93 6.16 6.55
N ILE A 112 7.66 6.17 6.99
CA ILE A 112 6.91 7.38 7.34
C ILE A 112 7.68 8.21 8.37
N LEU A 113 8.06 7.58 9.48
CA LEU A 113 8.80 8.25 10.55
C LEU A 113 10.13 8.80 10.04
N SER A 114 10.83 8.11 9.14
CA SER A 114 12.08 8.59 8.55
C SER A 114 11.84 9.85 7.71
N VAL A 115 10.82 9.85 6.86
CA VAL A 115 10.49 10.98 5.97
C VAL A 115 10.01 12.18 6.79
N GLU A 116 9.11 11.99 7.76
CA GLU A 116 8.62 13.06 8.63
C GLU A 116 9.75 13.71 9.44
N ASN A 117 10.66 12.90 9.98
CA ASN A 117 11.83 13.43 10.70
C ASN A 117 12.75 14.25 9.80
N SER A 118 12.96 13.82 8.55
CA SER A 118 13.74 14.57 7.55
C SER A 118 13.09 15.94 7.24
N MET A 119 11.76 15.97 7.12
CA MET A 119 11.00 17.20 6.87
C MET A 119 11.07 18.16 8.07
N LEU A 120 10.86 17.67 9.29
CA LEU A 120 10.98 18.48 10.52
C LEU A 120 12.37 19.10 10.69
N GLN A 121 13.43 18.35 10.33
CA GLN A 121 14.81 18.84 10.39
C GLN A 121 15.06 19.94 9.37
N SER A 122 14.55 19.79 8.15
CA SER A 122 14.65 20.79 7.08
C SER A 122 13.94 22.09 7.47
N GLU A 123 12.73 22.00 8.03
CA GLU A 123 11.99 23.17 8.54
C GLU A 123 12.76 23.88 9.68
N THR A 124 13.32 23.12 10.63
CA THR A 124 14.06 23.68 11.78
C THR A 124 15.35 24.40 11.37
N GLN A 125 16.02 23.92 10.30
CA GLN A 125 17.23 24.57 9.78
C GLN A 125 16.91 25.88 9.06
N GLN A 126 15.78 25.97 8.34
CA GLN A 126 15.37 27.19 7.63
C GLN A 126 14.91 28.32 8.56
N VAL A 127 14.26 28.02 9.69
CA VAL A 127 13.83 29.03 10.67
C VAL A 127 15.03 29.78 11.29
N LYS A 128 16.22 29.17 11.31
CA LYS A 128 17.43 29.82 11.85
C LYS A 128 18.08 30.81 10.89
N THR A 129 17.71 30.80 9.60
CA THR A 129 18.40 31.58 8.56
C THR A 129 17.60 32.77 8.02
N GLU A 130 16.28 32.85 8.14
CA GLU A 130 15.54 33.99 7.55
C GLU A 130 14.43 34.61 8.43
N ASN A 131 14.69 35.87 8.82
CA ASN A 131 13.74 36.86 9.32
C ASN A 131 12.87 37.48 8.20
N LYS A 132 12.50 36.73 7.16
CA LYS A 132 11.60 37.21 6.09
C LYS A 132 10.55 36.16 5.78
N ARG A 133 9.29 36.51 6.04
CA ARG A 133 8.07 35.78 5.67
C ARG A 133 8.00 35.53 4.15
N LYS A 134 8.67 34.48 3.67
CA LYS A 134 8.33 33.83 2.41
C LYS A 134 7.79 32.46 2.76
N HIS A 135 6.57 32.18 2.27
CA HIS A 135 5.97 30.87 2.35
C HIS A 135 6.96 29.83 1.82
N THR A 136 7.29 28.86 2.67
CA THR A 136 8.15 27.72 2.36
C THR A 136 7.49 26.90 1.27
N GLU A 137 8.15 26.76 0.12
CA GLU A 137 7.72 25.79 -0.89
C GLU A 137 7.69 24.39 -0.25
N PRO A 138 6.54 23.70 -0.27
CA PRO A 138 6.46 22.30 0.13
C PRO A 138 7.48 21.46 -0.65
N GLY A 139 8.47 20.90 0.04
CA GLY A 139 9.56 20.16 -0.60
C GLY A 139 9.13 18.88 -1.33
N CYS A 140 10.02 18.29 -2.11
CA CYS A 140 9.79 17.06 -2.88
C CYS A 140 9.37 15.83 -2.04
N ALA A 141 9.49 15.88 -0.70
CA ALA A 141 9.18 14.78 0.21
C ALA A 141 7.68 14.59 0.52
N TRP A 142 6.83 15.60 0.25
CA TRP A 142 5.39 15.53 0.53
C TRP A 142 4.68 14.45 -0.30
N ILE A 143 5.02 14.33 -1.59
CA ILE A 143 4.42 13.31 -2.47
C ILE A 143 4.80 11.89 -2.01
N PRO A 144 6.09 11.54 -1.79
CA PRO A 144 6.43 10.23 -1.23
C PRO A 144 5.78 9.94 0.12
N LEU A 145 5.64 10.94 0.99
CA LEU A 145 4.96 10.76 2.27
C LEU A 145 3.47 10.46 2.09
N SER A 146 2.78 11.18 1.20
CA SER A 146 1.38 10.89 0.87
C SER A 146 1.20 9.46 0.37
N GLU A 147 2.13 8.98 -0.47
CA GLU A 147 2.07 7.62 -1.00
C GLU A 147 2.29 6.56 0.08
N LEU A 148 3.16 6.82 1.07
CA LEU A 148 3.34 5.93 2.21
C LEU A 148 2.08 5.85 3.09
N TYR A 149 1.41 6.98 3.34
CA TYR A 149 0.12 7.00 4.04
C TYR A 149 -0.98 6.29 3.23
N ALA A 150 -1.00 6.48 1.91
CA ALA A 150 -1.91 5.77 1.01
C ALA A 150 -1.71 4.25 1.05
N MET A 151 -0.47 3.78 1.23
CA MET A 151 -0.18 2.35 1.39
C MET A 151 -0.70 1.76 2.71
N LEU A 152 -0.84 2.59 3.76
CA LEU A 152 -1.53 2.22 5.00
C LEU A 152 -3.05 2.42 4.92
N GLU A 153 -3.55 2.90 3.78
CA GLU A 153 -4.95 3.25 3.57
C GLU A 153 -5.47 4.32 4.56
N GLU A 154 -4.56 5.16 5.09
CA GLU A 154 -4.81 6.28 6.01
C GLU A 154 -5.18 7.54 5.21
N ARG A 155 -6.40 7.54 4.66
CA ARG A 155 -6.86 8.56 3.72
C ARG A 155 -6.87 9.96 4.33
N ASP A 156 -7.27 10.10 5.58
CA ASP A 156 -7.33 11.41 6.26
C ASP A 156 -5.96 12.08 6.29
N MET A 157 -4.89 11.30 6.49
CA MET A 157 -3.51 11.78 6.46
C MET A 157 -3.03 12.10 5.05
N GLU A 158 -3.32 11.22 4.07
CA GLU A 158 -3.04 11.46 2.64
C GLU A 158 -3.66 12.79 2.17
N MET A 159 -4.95 12.98 2.45
CA MET A 159 -5.69 14.20 2.06
C MET A 159 -5.19 15.44 2.80
N GLY A 160 -4.86 15.34 4.09
CA GLY A 160 -4.28 16.45 4.84
C GLY A 160 -2.91 16.89 4.32
N ILE A 161 -2.11 15.93 3.81
CA ILE A 161 -0.83 16.21 3.14
C ILE A 161 -1.08 16.92 1.82
N TYR A 162 -2.04 16.47 1.01
CA TYR A 162 -2.42 17.14 -0.24
C TYR A 162 -2.96 18.55 0.00
N GLU A 163 -3.84 18.74 0.97
CA GLU A 163 -4.37 20.05 1.32
C GLU A 163 -3.25 21.02 1.72
N LYS A 164 -2.34 20.57 2.59
CA LYS A 164 -1.19 21.37 3.01
C LYS A 164 -0.23 21.66 1.85
N TYR A 165 0.03 20.69 0.99
CA TYR A 165 0.87 20.83 -0.19
C TYR A 165 0.29 21.85 -1.18
N LEU A 166 -0.96 21.65 -1.60
CA LEU A 166 -1.65 22.49 -2.56
C LEU A 166 -1.80 23.93 -2.03
N SER A 167 -2.07 24.09 -0.74
CA SER A 167 -2.12 25.42 -0.09
C SER A 167 -0.78 26.15 -0.06
N GLY A 168 0.34 25.41 -0.07
CA GLY A 168 1.69 25.96 0.05
C GLY A 168 2.39 26.21 -1.28
N VAL A 169 2.30 25.28 -2.23
CA VAL A 169 2.92 25.38 -3.56
C VAL A 169 2.15 26.33 -4.46
N SER A 170 0.82 26.21 -4.42
CA SER A 170 0.00 26.74 -5.50
C SER A 170 -1.05 27.70 -4.95
N GLY A 171 -0.99 28.95 -5.43
CA GLY A 171 -2.18 29.79 -5.47
C GLY A 171 -3.30 29.20 -6.37
N ASN A 172 -3.15 27.99 -6.90
CA ASN A 172 -4.16 27.25 -7.65
C ASN A 172 -5.28 26.83 -6.70
N SER A 173 -6.18 27.77 -6.45
CA SER A 173 -7.42 27.50 -5.73
C SER A 173 -8.23 26.37 -6.38
N GLU A 174 -8.00 26.07 -7.65
CA GLU A 174 -8.79 25.09 -8.39
C GLU A 174 -8.45 23.65 -8.00
N ALA A 175 -7.19 23.23 -7.96
CA ALA A 175 -6.82 21.90 -7.49
C ALA A 175 -7.27 21.66 -6.03
N LEU A 176 -7.11 22.66 -5.17
CA LEU A 176 -7.60 22.60 -3.79
C LEU A 176 -9.13 22.55 -3.70
N LYS A 177 -9.86 23.34 -4.51
CA LYS A 177 -11.32 23.26 -4.60
C LYS A 177 -11.78 21.88 -5.07
N THR A 178 -11.08 21.30 -6.05
CA THR A 178 -11.38 19.97 -6.57
C THR A 178 -11.17 18.91 -5.49
N LEU A 179 -10.07 19.00 -4.74
CA LEU A 179 -9.82 18.13 -3.59
C LEU A 179 -10.93 18.24 -2.55
N ASN A 180 -11.40 19.46 -2.24
CA ASN A 180 -12.50 19.67 -1.30
C ASN A 180 -13.83 19.07 -1.79
N LEU A 181 -14.09 19.10 -3.11
CA LEU A 181 -15.25 18.41 -3.68
C LEU A 181 -15.18 16.89 -3.48
N GLU A 182 -13.98 16.30 -3.58
CA GLU A 182 -13.77 14.88 -3.29
C GLU A 182 -14.02 14.57 -1.80
N VAL A 183 -13.51 15.41 -0.88
CA VAL A 183 -13.72 15.28 0.57
C VAL A 183 -15.20 15.39 0.93
N ASP A 184 -15.94 16.30 0.27
CA ASP A 184 -17.38 16.47 0.44
C ASP A 184 -18.22 15.34 -0.18
N GLY A 185 -17.59 14.34 -0.84
CA GLY A 185 -18.26 13.24 -1.52
C GLY A 185 -18.95 13.62 -2.84
N ARG A 186 -18.63 14.80 -3.40
CA ARG A 186 -19.17 15.30 -4.67
C ARG A 186 -18.30 14.82 -5.85
N TYR A 187 -18.12 13.51 -5.93
CA TYR A 187 -17.20 12.86 -6.88
C TYR A 187 -17.47 13.20 -8.35
N GLU A 188 -18.73 13.35 -8.75
CA GLU A 188 -19.09 13.72 -10.13
C GLU A 188 -18.53 15.08 -10.57
N GLU A 189 -18.58 16.05 -9.67
CA GLU A 189 -18.05 17.39 -9.89
C GLU A 189 -16.52 17.36 -9.80
N ALA A 190 -15.98 16.62 -8.84
CA ALA A 190 -14.53 16.43 -8.70
C ALA A 190 -13.92 15.85 -9.98
N ILE A 191 -14.51 14.79 -10.55
CA ILE A 191 -14.10 14.19 -11.84
C ILE A 191 -14.03 15.25 -12.95
N SER A 192 -15.08 16.06 -13.06
CA SER A 192 -15.18 17.08 -14.12
C SER A 192 -14.14 18.18 -13.96
N GLN A 193 -13.69 18.48 -12.74
CA GLN A 193 -12.65 19.46 -12.47
C GLN A 193 -11.25 18.87 -12.59
N TYR A 194 -11.04 17.61 -12.17
CA TYR A 194 -9.78 16.91 -12.39
C TYR A 194 -9.47 16.76 -13.88
N ASP A 195 -10.46 16.40 -14.70
CA ASP A 195 -10.30 16.28 -16.15
C ASP A 195 -9.86 17.60 -16.80
N LYS A 196 -10.42 18.73 -16.34
CA LYS A 196 -9.99 20.06 -16.79
C LYS A 196 -8.56 20.37 -16.37
N LEU A 197 -8.23 20.18 -15.09
CA LEU A 197 -6.90 20.45 -14.55
C LEU A 197 -5.81 19.59 -15.24
N LEU A 198 -6.11 18.32 -15.50
CA LEU A 198 -5.19 17.41 -16.19
C LEU A 198 -5.05 17.73 -17.69
N SER A 199 -6.00 18.48 -18.26
CA SER A 199 -5.92 18.97 -19.66
C SER A 199 -5.14 20.28 -19.78
N GLU A 200 -4.78 20.94 -18.68
CA GLU A 200 -4.02 22.19 -18.70
C GLU A 200 -2.51 21.93 -18.91
N GLU A 201 -1.92 22.59 -19.91
CA GLU A 201 -0.47 22.53 -20.13
C GLU A 201 0.29 23.32 -19.06
N GLY A 202 1.40 22.75 -18.57
CA GLY A 202 2.30 23.42 -17.61
C GLY A 202 1.96 23.21 -16.14
N LEU A 203 1.05 22.29 -15.82
CA LEU A 203 0.81 21.85 -14.45
C LEU A 203 2.09 21.21 -13.87
N GLU A 204 2.39 21.50 -12.60
CA GLU A 204 3.53 20.89 -11.92
C GLU A 204 3.33 19.38 -11.77
N GLU A 205 4.38 18.59 -11.99
CA GLU A 205 4.34 17.11 -11.96
C GLU A 205 3.74 16.56 -10.66
N SER A 206 4.06 17.19 -9.52
CA SER A 206 3.50 16.83 -8.21
C SER A 206 1.99 17.03 -8.13
N ILE A 207 1.46 18.10 -8.73
CA ILE A 207 0.02 18.40 -8.79
C ILE A 207 -0.66 17.43 -9.75
N VAL A 208 -0.01 17.09 -10.87
CA VAL A 208 -0.51 16.06 -11.79
C VAL A 208 -0.72 14.75 -11.04
N ILE A 209 0.28 14.29 -10.26
CA ILE A 209 0.17 13.06 -9.47
C ILE A 209 -1.03 13.12 -8.50
N ILE A 210 -1.25 14.25 -7.82
CA ILE A 210 -2.39 14.43 -6.90
C ILE A 210 -3.72 14.38 -7.67
N CYS A 211 -3.80 15.08 -8.81
CA CYS A 211 -5.01 15.15 -9.63
C CYS A 211 -5.34 13.79 -10.26
N GLU A 212 -4.36 13.07 -10.77
CA GLU A 212 -4.53 11.71 -11.29
C GLU A 212 -5.05 10.77 -10.19
N ARG A 213 -4.45 10.85 -9.00
CA ARG A 213 -4.87 10.06 -7.83
C ARG A 213 -6.32 10.36 -7.42
N GLY A 214 -6.70 11.63 -7.33
CA GLY A 214 -8.06 12.04 -6.98
C GLY A 214 -9.09 11.67 -8.06
N MET A 215 -8.69 11.73 -9.34
CA MET A 215 -9.50 11.29 -10.48
C MET A 215 -9.81 9.80 -10.40
N GLU A 216 -8.79 8.94 -10.20
CA GLU A 216 -8.98 7.50 -10.04
C GLU A 216 -9.98 7.19 -8.92
N GLU A 217 -9.75 7.76 -7.75
CA GLU A 217 -10.56 7.49 -6.56
C GLU A 217 -12.00 7.96 -6.74
N SER A 218 -12.19 9.16 -7.30
CA SER A 218 -13.52 9.69 -7.61
C SER A 218 -14.26 8.81 -8.62
N LEU A 219 -13.58 8.29 -9.65
CA LEU A 219 -14.17 7.37 -10.62
C LEU A 219 -14.57 6.03 -9.99
N VAL A 220 -13.75 5.49 -9.07
CA VAL A 220 -14.08 4.28 -8.31
C VAL A 220 -15.31 4.50 -7.44
N LYS A 221 -15.33 5.59 -6.66
CA LYS A 221 -16.42 5.93 -5.73
C LYS A 221 -17.74 6.24 -6.44
N SER A 222 -17.68 6.88 -7.62
CA SER A 222 -18.85 7.07 -8.50
C SER A 222 -19.26 5.83 -9.30
N MET A 223 -18.57 4.68 -9.13
CA MET A 223 -18.79 3.46 -9.91
C MET A 223 -18.72 3.67 -11.44
N LYS A 224 -17.88 4.59 -11.92
CA LYS A 224 -17.70 4.92 -13.35
C LYS A 224 -16.61 4.06 -14.01
N PHE A 225 -16.72 2.74 -13.85
CA PHE A 225 -15.70 1.78 -14.31
C PHE A 225 -15.33 1.89 -15.79
N THR A 226 -16.28 2.18 -16.69
CA THR A 226 -16.00 2.38 -18.12
C THR A 226 -15.05 3.54 -18.37
N LEU A 227 -15.27 4.66 -17.68
CA LEU A 227 -14.44 5.85 -17.81
C LEU A 227 -13.07 5.61 -17.17
N LEU A 228 -13.03 4.95 -16.01
CA LEU A 228 -11.79 4.56 -15.35
C LEU A 228 -10.95 3.60 -16.21
N GLU A 229 -11.55 2.61 -16.85
CA GLU A 229 -10.83 1.72 -17.76
C GLU A 229 -10.26 2.48 -18.95
N SER A 230 -11.04 3.35 -19.60
CA SER A 230 -10.50 4.17 -20.70
C SER A 230 -9.37 5.09 -20.24
N TRP A 231 -9.50 5.66 -19.04
CA TRP A 231 -8.50 6.55 -18.48
C TRP A 231 -7.20 5.80 -18.16
N ILE A 232 -7.28 4.65 -17.48
CA ILE A 232 -6.12 3.79 -17.21
C ILE A 232 -5.46 3.37 -18.53
N ARG A 233 -6.24 3.00 -19.56
CA ARG A 233 -5.69 2.61 -20.88
C ARG A 233 -4.98 3.78 -21.58
N ASN A 234 -5.55 4.98 -21.52
CA ASN A 234 -4.98 6.17 -22.16
C ASN A 234 -3.66 6.62 -21.52
N GLN A 235 -3.39 6.26 -20.27
CA GLN A 235 -2.08 6.49 -19.64
C GLN A 235 -0.97 5.61 -20.24
N TYR A 236 -1.32 4.53 -20.93
CA TYR A 236 -0.38 3.67 -21.65
C TYR A 236 -0.51 3.97 -23.13
N ASP A 237 0.33 4.90 -23.59
CA ASP A 237 0.33 5.42 -24.96
C ASP A 237 0.45 4.28 -25.99
N PRO A 238 -0.57 4.04 -26.83
CA PRO A 238 -0.51 3.05 -27.89
C PRO A 238 0.37 3.49 -29.08
N ASP A 239 0.77 4.77 -29.15
CA ASP A 239 1.50 5.34 -30.29
C ASP A 239 3.04 5.30 -30.12
N ASP A 240 3.54 4.94 -28.93
CA ASP A 240 4.96 4.61 -28.76
C ASP A 240 5.20 3.16 -29.22
N ASP A 241 5.69 3.00 -30.46
CA ASP A 241 6.05 1.72 -31.09
C ASP A 241 6.99 0.83 -30.25
N LYS A 242 7.58 1.38 -29.17
CA LYS A 242 8.46 0.66 -28.22
C LYS A 242 7.77 0.24 -26.93
N SER A 243 6.57 0.74 -26.66
CA SER A 243 5.80 0.39 -25.47
C SER A 243 5.22 -1.02 -25.60
N PRO A 244 5.32 -1.86 -24.56
CA PRO A 244 4.61 -3.12 -24.56
C PRO A 244 3.10 -2.85 -24.63
N PRO A 245 2.31 -3.73 -25.29
CA PRO A 245 0.86 -3.58 -25.33
C PRO A 245 0.30 -3.44 -23.91
N PHE A 246 -0.78 -2.67 -23.73
CA PHE A 246 -1.38 -2.38 -22.42
C PHE A 246 -1.47 -3.60 -21.49
N ASN A 247 -1.89 -4.75 -22.03
CA ASN A 247 -2.05 -5.99 -21.28
C ASN A 247 -0.74 -6.53 -20.69
N GLU A 248 0.41 -6.17 -21.25
CA GLU A 248 1.76 -6.47 -20.74
C GLU A 248 2.29 -5.32 -19.88
N ALA A 249 2.04 -4.07 -20.29
CA ALA A 249 2.48 -2.88 -19.57
C ALA A 249 1.90 -2.80 -18.14
N ILE A 250 0.61 -3.10 -17.96
CA ILE A 250 -0.06 -3.02 -16.65
C ILE A 250 0.47 -4.06 -15.64
N LEU A 251 1.15 -5.09 -16.11
CA LEU A 251 1.66 -6.19 -15.29
C LEU A 251 3.04 -5.90 -14.70
N VAL A 252 3.71 -4.85 -15.17
CA VAL A 252 4.98 -4.42 -14.60
C VAL A 252 4.77 -4.11 -13.11
N PRO A 253 5.61 -4.61 -12.18
CA PRO A 253 5.41 -4.40 -10.74
C PRO A 253 5.25 -2.94 -10.30
N LYS A 254 5.83 -2.01 -11.07
CA LYS A 254 5.70 -0.57 -10.86
C LYS A 254 4.25 -0.06 -11.01
N ASN A 255 3.44 -0.76 -11.78
CA ASN A 255 2.06 -0.41 -12.14
C ASN A 255 1.01 -1.14 -11.28
N TRP A 256 1.41 -1.66 -10.10
CA TRP A 256 0.51 -2.45 -9.25
C TRP A 256 -0.77 -1.69 -8.83
N LYS A 257 -0.69 -0.36 -8.68
CA LYS A 257 -1.87 0.49 -8.39
C LYS A 257 -2.84 0.48 -9.57
N SER A 258 -2.34 0.73 -10.79
CA SER A 258 -3.11 0.68 -12.03
C SER A 258 -3.70 -0.71 -12.24
N LEU A 259 -2.96 -1.79 -11.95
CA LEU A 259 -3.48 -3.16 -11.97
C LEU A 259 -4.59 -3.38 -10.94
N ARG A 260 -4.42 -2.95 -9.69
CA ARG A 260 -5.47 -3.04 -8.64
C ARG A 260 -6.75 -2.33 -9.08
N ASN A 261 -6.62 -1.10 -9.60
CA ASN A 261 -7.75 -0.31 -10.07
C ASN A 261 -8.41 -0.95 -11.30
N PHE A 262 -7.61 -1.44 -12.25
CA PHE A 262 -8.11 -2.15 -13.43
C PHE A 262 -8.86 -3.43 -13.04
N LEU A 263 -8.35 -4.23 -12.12
CA LEU A 263 -9.05 -5.43 -11.63
C LEU A 263 -10.38 -5.07 -10.94
N LYS A 264 -10.39 -4.01 -10.12
CA LYS A 264 -11.63 -3.46 -9.55
C LYS A 264 -12.62 -3.04 -10.65
N CYS A 265 -12.14 -2.39 -11.72
CA CYS A 265 -12.98 -2.06 -12.88
C CYS A 265 -13.59 -3.30 -13.50
N GLN A 266 -12.80 -4.36 -13.73
CA GLN A 266 -13.30 -5.58 -14.35
C GLN A 266 -14.39 -6.24 -13.50
N VAL A 267 -14.21 -6.31 -12.17
CA VAL A 267 -15.27 -6.78 -11.24
C VAL A 267 -16.51 -5.90 -11.34
N GLY A 268 -16.34 -4.58 -11.42
CA GLY A 268 -17.43 -3.62 -11.62
C GLY A 268 -18.15 -3.76 -12.96
N HIS A 269 -17.43 -4.06 -14.04
CA HIS A 269 -17.99 -4.33 -15.36
C HIS A 269 -18.82 -5.60 -15.35
N ILE A 270 -18.29 -6.68 -14.74
CA ILE A 270 -19.01 -7.94 -14.56
C ILE A 270 -20.33 -7.68 -13.81
N PHE A 271 -20.31 -6.93 -12.71
CA PHE A 271 -21.51 -6.54 -11.98
C PHE A 271 -22.54 -5.83 -12.87
N LYS A 272 -22.12 -4.82 -13.66
CA LYS A 272 -23.01 -4.09 -14.58
C LYS A 272 -23.55 -4.95 -15.72
N GLU A 273 -22.75 -5.89 -16.23
CA GLU A 273 -23.17 -6.83 -17.28
C GLU A 273 -24.24 -7.80 -16.76
N PHE A 274 -24.08 -8.30 -15.52
CA PHE A 274 -25.08 -9.12 -14.84
C PHE A 274 -26.39 -8.37 -14.62
N ASP A 275 -26.34 -7.07 -14.28
CA ASP A 275 -27.53 -6.23 -14.11
C ASP A 275 -28.27 -5.98 -15.44
N ARG A 276 -27.54 -5.86 -16.54
CA ARG A 276 -28.10 -5.58 -17.87
C ARG A 276 -28.50 -6.82 -18.68
N PHE A 277 -28.37 -8.03 -18.12
CA PHE A 277 -28.57 -9.31 -18.83
C PHE A 277 -27.73 -9.41 -20.13
N GLY A 278 -26.55 -8.78 -20.16
CA GLY A 278 -25.67 -8.73 -21.33
C GLY A 278 -24.78 -9.96 -21.51
N ASP A 279 -24.20 -10.12 -22.71
CA ASP A 279 -23.25 -11.20 -23.02
C ASP A 279 -21.88 -10.90 -22.38
N MET A 280 -21.45 -11.68 -21.39
CA MET A 280 -20.28 -11.42 -20.51
C MET A 280 -18.90 -11.49 -21.17
N ARG A 281 -18.85 -11.66 -22.49
CA ARG A 281 -17.64 -12.19 -23.16
C ARG A 281 -16.45 -11.24 -23.09
N SER A 282 -16.65 -9.92 -23.14
CA SER A 282 -15.55 -8.96 -23.18
C SER A 282 -14.85 -8.78 -21.82
N SER A 283 -15.61 -8.49 -20.76
CA SER A 283 -15.06 -8.19 -19.43
C SER A 283 -14.47 -9.43 -18.75
N LYS A 284 -15.14 -10.58 -18.90
CA LYS A 284 -14.61 -11.88 -18.45
C LYS A 284 -13.27 -12.21 -19.11
N VAL A 285 -13.17 -12.10 -20.43
CA VAL A 285 -11.93 -12.41 -21.17
C VAL A 285 -10.82 -11.43 -20.81
N SER A 286 -11.13 -10.15 -20.63
CA SER A 286 -10.14 -9.15 -20.21
C SER A 286 -9.59 -9.43 -18.81
N MET A 287 -10.46 -9.76 -17.85
CA MET A 287 -10.06 -10.12 -16.48
C MET A 287 -9.20 -11.39 -16.45
N ILE A 288 -9.62 -12.45 -17.15
CA ILE A 288 -8.88 -13.72 -17.24
C ILE A 288 -7.51 -13.50 -17.87
N ASN A 289 -7.43 -12.75 -18.98
CA ASN A 289 -6.16 -12.48 -19.65
C ASN A 289 -5.21 -11.67 -18.75
N ALA A 290 -5.70 -10.64 -18.06
CA ALA A 290 -4.90 -9.84 -17.14
C ALA A 290 -4.37 -10.68 -15.95
N LEU A 291 -5.19 -11.59 -15.42
CA LEU A 291 -4.81 -12.41 -14.27
C LEU A 291 -3.88 -13.57 -14.64
N ILE A 292 -4.10 -14.23 -15.79
CA ILE A 292 -3.18 -15.24 -16.32
C ILE A 292 -1.82 -14.61 -16.59
N ALA A 293 -1.81 -13.41 -17.19
CA ALA A 293 -0.58 -12.71 -17.49
C ALA A 293 0.11 -12.19 -16.20
N SER A 294 -0.64 -11.72 -15.19
CA SER A 294 -0.11 -11.35 -13.86
C SER A 294 0.52 -12.53 -13.11
N ALA A 295 -0.08 -13.71 -13.21
CA ALA A 295 0.47 -14.94 -12.64
C ALA A 295 1.77 -15.41 -13.35
N ARG A 296 1.97 -15.02 -14.62
CA ARG A 296 3.18 -15.33 -15.40
C ARG A 296 4.28 -14.29 -15.25
N ALA A 297 3.91 -13.01 -15.10
CA ALA A 297 4.85 -11.90 -15.07
C ALA A 297 5.61 -11.75 -13.74
N ARG A 298 5.03 -12.21 -12.62
CA ARG A 298 5.75 -12.32 -11.36
C ARG A 298 6.31 -13.74 -11.24
N GLU A 299 7.60 -13.92 -11.45
CA GLU A 299 8.35 -15.07 -10.95
C GLU A 299 8.33 -15.03 -9.41
N GLY A 300 7.21 -15.41 -8.81
CA GLY A 300 6.96 -15.29 -7.38
C GLY A 300 5.48 -15.22 -7.07
N SER A 301 5.03 -16.01 -6.11
CA SER A 301 3.64 -16.21 -5.65
C SER A 301 2.88 -14.95 -5.18
N THR A 302 3.48 -13.77 -5.21
CA THR A 302 2.95 -12.59 -4.52
C THR A 302 1.74 -11.93 -5.19
N SER A 303 1.56 -11.98 -6.51
CA SER A 303 0.38 -11.36 -7.18
C SER A 303 -0.91 -12.15 -7.00
N GLN A 304 -0.86 -13.48 -7.13
CA GLN A 304 -2.06 -14.34 -6.95
C GLN A 304 -2.66 -14.18 -5.56
N ASP A 305 -1.79 -14.00 -4.60
CA ASP A 305 -2.14 -13.89 -3.21
C ASP A 305 -2.73 -12.51 -2.82
N GLU A 306 -2.25 -11.42 -3.43
CA GLU A 306 -2.73 -10.05 -3.16
C GLU A 306 -4.13 -9.81 -3.74
N PHE A 307 -4.46 -10.50 -4.84
CA PHE A 307 -5.74 -10.39 -5.55
C PHE A 307 -6.47 -11.73 -5.59
N ALA A 308 -6.41 -12.50 -4.50
CA ALA A 308 -6.94 -13.86 -4.45
C ALA A 308 -8.44 -13.94 -4.79
N TYR A 309 -9.22 -12.94 -4.39
CA TYR A 309 -10.64 -12.88 -4.75
C TYR A 309 -10.83 -12.73 -6.26
N GLU A 310 -10.10 -11.79 -6.89
CA GLU A 310 -10.20 -11.53 -8.32
C GLU A 310 -9.70 -12.74 -9.13
N HIS A 311 -8.62 -13.40 -8.69
CA HIS A 311 -8.15 -14.65 -9.27
C HIS A 311 -9.19 -15.77 -9.17
N ALA A 312 -9.79 -15.96 -7.99
CA ALA A 312 -10.84 -16.96 -7.78
C ALA A 312 -12.06 -16.68 -8.65
N LEU A 313 -12.49 -15.41 -8.73
CA LEU A 313 -13.62 -15.01 -9.56
C LEU A 313 -13.36 -15.27 -11.04
N ALA A 314 -12.17 -14.94 -11.54
CA ALA A 314 -11.81 -15.20 -12.92
C ALA A 314 -11.74 -16.69 -13.25
N SER A 315 -11.26 -17.51 -12.33
CA SER A 315 -11.27 -18.98 -12.44
C SER A 315 -12.71 -19.51 -12.50
N LEU A 316 -13.56 -19.11 -11.55
CA LEU A 316 -14.98 -19.50 -11.49
C LEU A 316 -15.71 -19.15 -12.79
N LEU A 317 -15.56 -17.91 -13.24
CA LEU A 317 -16.20 -17.45 -14.48
C LEU A 317 -15.60 -18.15 -15.69
N GLY A 318 -14.28 -18.35 -15.75
CA GLY A 318 -13.52 -18.91 -16.86
C GLY A 318 -13.94 -20.32 -17.24
N ASN A 319 -13.91 -21.23 -16.26
CA ASN A 319 -14.33 -22.61 -16.43
C ASN A 319 -15.06 -23.10 -15.16
N PRO A 320 -16.40 -23.19 -15.17
CA PRO A 320 -17.16 -23.61 -13.99
C PRO A 320 -16.90 -25.06 -13.55
N ARG A 321 -16.14 -25.85 -14.33
CA ARG A 321 -15.70 -27.20 -13.95
C ARG A 321 -14.42 -27.22 -13.10
N ASP A 322 -13.70 -26.11 -13.00
CA ASP A 322 -12.45 -26.01 -12.24
C ASP A 322 -12.70 -25.51 -10.80
N SER A 323 -13.76 -25.99 -10.16
CA SER A 323 -14.09 -25.66 -8.75
C SER A 323 -12.92 -25.91 -7.80
N ALA A 324 -12.12 -26.95 -8.06
CA ALA A 324 -10.96 -27.29 -7.23
C ALA A 324 -9.84 -26.23 -7.29
N GLU A 325 -9.59 -25.64 -8.46
CA GLU A 325 -8.61 -24.56 -8.61
C GLU A 325 -9.11 -23.29 -7.91
N CYS A 326 -10.39 -22.96 -8.08
CA CYS A 326 -11.02 -21.84 -7.40
C CYS A 326 -10.96 -21.98 -5.88
N GLU A 327 -11.30 -23.16 -5.34
CA GLU A 327 -11.18 -23.46 -3.91
C GLU A 327 -9.74 -23.31 -3.40
N GLU A 328 -8.75 -23.78 -4.16
CA GLU A 328 -7.34 -23.67 -3.78
C GLU A 328 -6.91 -22.21 -3.68
N ILE A 329 -7.27 -21.38 -4.66
CA ILE A 329 -6.96 -19.94 -4.67
C ILE A 329 -7.59 -19.24 -3.47
N VAL A 330 -8.88 -19.48 -3.21
CA VAL A 330 -9.58 -18.86 -2.08
C VAL A 330 -8.95 -19.26 -0.75
N ARG A 331 -8.71 -20.56 -0.53
CA ARG A 331 -8.11 -21.06 0.72
C ARG A 331 -6.70 -20.53 0.93
N ARG A 332 -5.90 -20.44 -0.14
CA ARG A 332 -4.56 -19.83 -0.09
C ARG A 332 -4.64 -18.36 0.30
N GLY A 333 -5.57 -17.61 -0.28
CA GLY A 333 -5.84 -16.22 0.07
C GLY A 333 -6.23 -16.04 1.54
N ILE A 334 -7.10 -16.90 2.07
CA ILE A 334 -7.49 -16.91 3.49
C ILE A 334 -6.27 -17.18 4.37
N SER A 335 -5.48 -18.23 4.09
CA SER A 335 -4.28 -18.56 4.87
C SER A 335 -3.29 -17.41 4.91
N LYS A 336 -2.98 -16.81 3.76
CA LYS A 336 -2.05 -15.66 3.72
C LYS A 336 -2.60 -14.46 4.47
N TYR A 337 -3.91 -14.23 4.39
CA TYR A 337 -4.53 -13.17 5.17
C TYR A 337 -4.30 -13.41 6.67
N CYS A 338 -4.50 -14.64 7.16
CA CYS A 338 -4.21 -15.00 8.54
C CYS A 338 -2.73 -14.81 8.91
N ASP A 339 -1.80 -15.26 8.06
CA ASP A 339 -0.35 -15.14 8.31
C ASP A 339 0.11 -13.67 8.38
N SER A 340 -0.46 -12.83 7.50
CA SER A 340 -0.16 -11.40 7.47
C SER A 340 -0.93 -10.59 8.52
N TRP A 341 -1.94 -11.16 9.18
CA TRP A 341 -2.68 -10.49 10.25
C TRP A 341 -1.82 -10.27 11.49
N GLU A 342 -0.93 -11.21 11.82
CA GLU A 342 0.01 -11.07 12.95
C GLU A 342 0.93 -9.86 12.75
N HIS A 343 1.34 -9.61 11.52
CA HIS A 343 2.15 -8.46 11.11
C HIS A 343 1.33 -7.16 11.03
N SER A 344 -0.01 -7.26 11.08
CA SER A 344 -0.97 -6.15 11.01
C SER A 344 -1.30 -5.54 12.37
N VAL A 345 -0.75 -6.06 13.47
CA VAL A 345 -1.06 -5.58 14.82
C VAL A 345 -0.77 -4.09 14.95
N THR A 346 0.23 -3.57 14.23
CA THR A 346 0.61 -2.16 14.17
C THR A 346 -0.30 -1.31 13.29
N PHE A 347 -1.16 -1.90 12.45
CA PHE A 347 -2.03 -1.16 11.55
C PHE A 347 -3.11 -0.35 12.28
N GLY A 348 -3.48 0.78 11.68
CA GLY A 348 -4.62 1.60 12.10
C GLY A 348 -5.95 0.82 12.05
N GLU A 349 -6.95 1.30 12.79
CA GLU A 349 -8.27 0.67 12.84
C GLU A 349 -8.94 0.60 11.47
N GLU A 350 -8.71 1.60 10.62
CA GLU A 350 -9.33 1.67 9.30
C GLU A 350 -8.78 0.58 8.37
N MET A 351 -7.45 0.44 8.30
CA MET A 351 -6.80 -0.61 7.53
C MET A 351 -7.22 -2.01 8.03
N LYS A 352 -7.25 -2.24 9.35
CA LYS A 352 -7.77 -3.48 9.94
C LYS A 352 -9.20 -3.76 9.48
N SER A 353 -10.04 -2.73 9.41
CA SER A 353 -11.43 -2.86 8.96
C SER A 353 -11.53 -3.20 7.46
N LYS A 354 -10.78 -2.51 6.59
CA LYS A 354 -10.75 -2.80 5.13
C LYS A 354 -10.25 -4.21 4.87
N ARG A 355 -9.19 -4.61 5.56
CA ARG A 355 -8.69 -5.98 5.50
C ARG A 355 -9.78 -6.97 5.93
N VAL A 356 -10.52 -6.73 7.02
CA VAL A 356 -11.59 -7.65 7.46
C VAL A 356 -12.70 -7.77 6.41
N VAL A 357 -13.01 -6.69 5.71
CA VAL A 357 -13.95 -6.71 4.56
C VAL A 357 -13.43 -7.60 3.43
N GLU A 358 -12.14 -7.51 3.09
CA GLU A 358 -11.51 -8.38 2.09
C GLU A 358 -11.54 -9.86 2.51
N LEU A 359 -11.22 -10.16 3.77
CA LEU A 359 -11.33 -11.52 4.31
C LEU A 359 -12.77 -12.03 4.26
N GLN A 360 -13.75 -11.19 4.60
CA GLN A 360 -15.16 -11.56 4.50
C GLN A 360 -15.54 -11.93 3.07
N ARG A 361 -15.07 -11.19 2.05
CA ARG A 361 -15.32 -11.54 0.64
C ARG A 361 -14.76 -12.92 0.29
N LEU A 362 -13.56 -13.25 0.75
CA LEU A 362 -12.94 -14.57 0.52
C LEU A 362 -13.70 -15.70 1.24
N ILE A 363 -14.07 -15.50 2.50
CA ILE A 363 -14.85 -16.48 3.28
C ILE A 363 -16.21 -16.72 2.63
N GLU A 364 -16.89 -15.66 2.18
CA GLU A 364 -18.18 -15.80 1.51
C GLU A 364 -18.03 -16.50 0.15
N PHE A 365 -16.91 -16.31 -0.55
CA PHE A 365 -16.59 -17.08 -1.75
C PHE A 365 -16.43 -18.58 -1.44
N ASP A 366 -15.65 -18.94 -0.41
CA ASP A 366 -15.47 -20.35 0.01
C ASP A 366 -16.81 -20.98 0.44
N GLU A 367 -17.60 -20.26 1.24
CA GLU A 367 -18.94 -20.69 1.67
C GLU A 367 -19.88 -20.91 0.46
N TYR A 368 -19.77 -20.07 -0.59
CA TYR A 368 -20.50 -20.26 -1.85
C TYR A 368 -20.07 -21.53 -2.58
N LEU A 369 -18.78 -21.73 -2.79
CA LEU A 369 -18.24 -22.91 -3.48
C LEU A 369 -18.66 -24.22 -2.79
N LEU A 370 -18.64 -24.27 -1.47
CA LEU A 370 -19.08 -25.43 -0.69
C LEU A 370 -20.59 -25.70 -0.82
N SER A 371 -21.39 -24.65 -1.02
CA SER A 371 -22.84 -24.77 -1.16
C SER A 371 -23.29 -25.03 -2.61
N ALA A 372 -22.41 -24.84 -3.59
CA ALA A 372 -22.73 -24.97 -5.00
C ALA A 372 -23.15 -26.41 -5.32
N GLY A 373 -24.38 -26.58 -5.80
CA GLY A 373 -24.96 -27.89 -6.10
C GLY A 373 -25.79 -28.54 -4.99
N ASP A 374 -25.90 -27.93 -3.80
CA ASP A 374 -26.75 -28.40 -2.70
C ASP A 374 -27.74 -27.30 -2.27
N ALA A 375 -29.03 -27.48 -2.60
CA ALA A 375 -30.08 -26.51 -2.30
C ALA A 375 -30.26 -26.23 -0.80
N GLY A 376 -30.05 -27.23 0.06
CA GLY A 376 -30.19 -27.08 1.52
C GLY A 376 -29.04 -26.25 2.09
N GLN A 377 -27.81 -26.53 1.64
CA GLN A 377 -26.64 -25.74 2.02
C GLN A 377 -26.73 -24.31 1.49
N PHE A 378 -27.22 -24.13 0.26
CA PHE A 378 -27.43 -22.82 -0.33
C PHE A 378 -28.47 -21.99 0.45
N GLN A 379 -29.59 -22.58 0.89
CA GLN A 379 -30.56 -21.88 1.74
C GLN A 379 -29.96 -21.45 3.09
N SER A 380 -29.13 -22.31 3.67
CA SER A 380 -28.37 -21.99 4.89
C SER A 380 -27.38 -20.85 4.65
N LEU A 381 -26.69 -20.82 3.51
CA LEU A 381 -25.80 -19.73 3.10
C LEU A 381 -26.53 -18.39 3.04
N LEU A 382 -27.67 -18.32 2.35
CA LEU A 382 -28.48 -17.09 2.26
C LEU A 382 -28.91 -16.59 3.64
N SER A 383 -29.26 -17.52 4.53
CA SER A 383 -29.62 -17.21 5.93
C SER A 383 -28.43 -16.67 6.73
N LYS A 384 -27.21 -17.13 6.45
CA LYS A 384 -25.97 -16.59 7.06
C LYS A 384 -25.65 -15.19 6.51
N TRP A 385 -25.66 -15.02 5.19
CA TRP A 385 -25.32 -13.74 4.54
C TRP A 385 -26.29 -12.62 4.92
N SER A 386 -27.59 -12.92 5.05
CA SER A 386 -28.57 -11.95 5.53
C SER A 386 -28.33 -11.47 6.96
N ARG A 387 -27.69 -12.29 7.81
CA ARG A 387 -27.33 -11.93 9.20
C ARG A 387 -25.96 -11.29 9.31
N ARG A 388 -25.03 -11.61 8.41
CA ARG A 388 -23.66 -11.08 8.36
C ARG A 388 -23.60 -9.84 7.45
N GLN A 389 -24.41 -8.83 7.76
CA GLN A 389 -24.33 -7.54 7.08
C GLN A 389 -23.32 -6.65 7.80
N PRO A 390 -22.43 -5.96 7.08
CA PRO A 390 -21.65 -4.89 7.69
C PRO A 390 -22.59 -3.83 8.28
N LYS A 391 -22.13 -3.11 9.30
CA LYS A 391 -22.95 -2.09 9.96
C LYS A 391 -23.38 -1.02 8.95
N SER A 392 -24.61 -0.52 9.05
CA SER A 392 -25.09 0.57 8.21
C SER A 392 -24.60 1.92 8.76
N THR A 393 -23.31 2.20 8.57
CA THR A 393 -22.70 3.50 8.87
C THR A 393 -22.03 4.03 7.60
N SER A 394 -21.90 5.35 7.47
CA SER A 394 -21.15 5.99 6.39
C SER A 394 -19.73 5.42 6.29
N ARG A 395 -19.06 5.28 7.45
CA ARG A 395 -17.74 4.64 7.56
C ARG A 395 -17.74 3.24 6.96
N SER A 396 -18.76 2.42 7.20
CA SER A 396 -18.83 1.07 6.63
C SER A 396 -19.04 1.06 5.11
N GLN A 397 -19.72 2.05 4.54
CA GLN A 397 -19.80 2.23 3.08
C GLN A 397 -18.41 2.52 2.51
N ASP A 398 -17.68 3.44 3.15
CA ASP A 398 -16.32 3.80 2.72
C ASP A 398 -15.30 2.67 2.85
N LEU A 399 -15.49 1.80 3.83
CA LEU A 399 -14.64 0.64 4.09
C LEU A 399 -14.84 -0.53 3.11
N GLY A 400 -15.84 -0.47 2.22
CA GLY A 400 -16.03 -1.47 1.16
C GLY A 400 -17.34 -2.26 1.22
N TRP A 401 -18.42 -1.68 1.75
CA TRP A 401 -19.75 -2.30 1.71
C TRP A 401 -20.17 -2.71 0.29
N ASP A 402 -19.90 -1.83 -0.67
CA ASP A 402 -20.18 -2.06 -2.09
C ASP A 402 -19.46 -3.31 -2.60
N GLN A 403 -18.24 -3.59 -2.13
CA GLN A 403 -17.50 -4.76 -2.56
C GLN A 403 -18.16 -6.06 -2.10
N ILE A 404 -18.67 -6.12 -0.86
CA ILE A 404 -19.39 -7.31 -0.36
C ILE A 404 -20.68 -7.50 -1.15
N LEU A 405 -21.46 -6.44 -1.35
CA LEU A 405 -22.72 -6.51 -2.09
C LEU A 405 -22.52 -6.92 -3.55
N MET A 406 -21.54 -6.32 -4.24
CA MET A 406 -21.16 -6.69 -5.60
C MET A 406 -20.71 -8.15 -5.66
N SER A 407 -19.90 -8.60 -4.71
CA SER A 407 -19.42 -9.99 -4.65
C SER A 407 -20.58 -10.96 -4.51
N ARG A 408 -21.48 -10.74 -3.54
CA ARG A 408 -22.68 -11.57 -3.35
C ARG A 408 -23.58 -11.56 -4.58
N TYR A 409 -23.79 -10.39 -5.20
CA TYR A 409 -24.63 -10.31 -6.40
C TYR A 409 -24.08 -11.15 -7.55
N ILE A 410 -22.77 -11.07 -7.79
CA ILE A 410 -22.09 -11.87 -8.81
C ILE A 410 -22.24 -13.37 -8.50
N LEU A 411 -21.96 -13.78 -7.26
CA LEU A 411 -22.07 -15.19 -6.85
C LEU A 411 -23.50 -15.73 -6.91
N LEU A 412 -24.51 -14.93 -6.56
CA LEU A 412 -25.92 -15.35 -6.63
C LEU A 412 -26.45 -15.45 -8.06
N ARG A 413 -25.83 -14.74 -9.01
CA ARG A 413 -26.20 -14.76 -10.42
C ARG A 413 -25.48 -15.84 -11.22
N HIS A 414 -24.29 -16.24 -10.78
CA HIS A 414 -23.57 -17.41 -11.27
C HIS A 414 -24.28 -18.69 -10.79
#